data_AF-A0AAN8TYZ4-F1
#
_entry.id   AF-A0AAN8TYZ4-F1
#
_cell.length_a   1.000
_cell.length_b   1.000
_cell.length_c   1.000
_cell.angle_alpha   90.00
_cell.angle_beta   90.00
_cell.angle_gamma   90.00
#
_symmetry.space_group_name_H-M   'P 1'
#
loop_
_entity.id
_entity.type
_entity.pdbx_description
1 polymer ?
#
loop_
_entity_poly.entity_id
_entity_poly.type
_entity_poly.pdbx_seq_one_letter_code
_entity_poly.pdbx_strand_id
1 'polypeptide(L)'
;MEDCTISGYDIPKGTRLLVNIWKIHHDPNIWPNTHEFKPERFLTTHKDVDVKGNHFELIPFGSGRRMCPGISLTLQVVPFVIAVLLQGFNIKRPSDEPIDMSEIFGLTVL
;
A
#
# COMPACT_ATOMS: atom_id res chain seq x y z
N MET A 1 -13.25 9.93 21.84
CA MET A 1 -14.03 9.00 20.99
C MET A 1 -15.43 8.99 21.55
N GLU A 2 -16.40 9.08 20.67
CA GLU A 2 -17.83 9.22 20.94
C GLU A 2 -18.61 8.25 20.04
N ASP A 3 -19.88 8.04 20.35
CA ASP A 3 -20.79 7.29 19.49
C ASP A 3 -20.94 8.03 18.16
N CYS A 4 -21.05 7.30 17.05
CA CYS A 4 -21.21 7.90 15.73
C CYS A 4 -21.98 6.99 14.79
N THR A 5 -22.50 7.55 13.70
CA THR A 5 -23.14 6.78 12.62
C THR A 5 -22.28 6.86 11.37
N ILE A 6 -21.92 5.72 10.78
CA ILE A 6 -21.14 5.62 9.53
C ILE A 6 -21.92 4.78 8.54
N SER A 7 -22.22 5.33 7.35
CA SER A 7 -22.97 4.63 6.29
C SER A 7 -24.29 4.00 6.77
N GLY A 8 -24.98 4.66 7.72
CA GLY A 8 -26.22 4.18 8.32
C GLY A 8 -26.07 3.17 9.47
N TYR A 9 -24.83 2.83 9.85
CA TYR A 9 -24.54 1.94 10.98
C TYR A 9 -24.16 2.75 12.22
N ASP A 10 -24.81 2.47 13.34
CA ASP A 10 -24.42 3.04 14.64
C ASP A 10 -23.21 2.31 15.20
N ILE A 11 -22.17 3.08 15.50
CA ILE A 11 -20.90 2.62 16.05
C ILE A 11 -20.75 3.19 17.46
N PRO A 12 -20.99 2.38 18.50
CA PRO A 12 -20.78 2.80 19.87
C PRO A 12 -19.31 3.12 20.16
N LYS A 13 -19.10 4.05 21.09
CA LYS A 13 -17.80 4.40 21.64
C LYS A 13 -17.10 3.14 22.17
N GLY A 14 -15.84 2.99 21.80
CA GLY A 14 -15.01 1.86 22.23
C GLY A 14 -15.04 0.67 21.27
N THR A 15 -15.85 0.72 20.22
CA THR A 15 -15.80 -0.26 19.12
C THR A 15 -14.39 -0.31 18.51
N ARG A 16 -13.83 -1.52 18.39
CA ARG A 16 -12.57 -1.74 17.69
C ARG A 16 -12.83 -1.84 16.19
N LEU A 17 -12.20 -0.96 15.42
CA LEU A 17 -12.26 -0.96 13.96
C LEU A 17 -10.96 -1.52 13.39
N LEU A 18 -11.08 -2.39 12.39
CA LEU A 18 -9.98 -2.92 11.59
C LEU A 18 -10.19 -2.50 10.14
N VAL A 19 -9.20 -1.83 9.55
CA VAL A 19 -9.24 -1.41 8.15
C VAL A 19 -8.61 -2.50 7.30
N ASN A 20 -9.37 -3.05 6.36
CA ASN A 20 -8.86 -4.05 5.42
C ASN A 20 -8.16 -3.37 4.25
N ILE A 21 -6.91 -2.93 4.49
CA ILE A 21 -6.09 -2.24 3.49
C ILE A 21 -5.85 -3.12 2.26
N TRP A 22 -5.57 -4.41 2.46
CA TRP A 22 -5.33 -5.36 1.37
C TRP A 22 -6.50 -5.39 0.38
N LYS A 23 -7.74 -5.44 0.88
CA LYS A 23 -8.95 -5.42 0.03
C LYS A 23 -9.09 -4.12 -0.75
N ILE A 24 -8.77 -2.98 -0.14
CA ILE A 24 -8.84 -1.67 -0.81
C ILE A 24 -7.81 -1.60 -1.95
N HIS A 25 -6.58 -2.05 -1.71
CA HIS A 25 -5.50 -2.04 -2.70
C HIS A 25 -5.72 -3.07 -3.82
N HIS A 26 -6.62 -4.03 -3.64
CA HIS A 26 -6.97 -5.07 -4.60
C HIS A 26 -8.44 -5.00 -5.06
N ASP A 27 -9.10 -3.86 -4.95
CA ASP A 27 -10.47 -3.71 -5.47
C ASP A 27 -10.44 -3.73 -7.02
N PRO A 28 -11.03 -4.74 -7.69
CA PRO A 28 -11.01 -4.84 -9.14
C PRO A 28 -11.81 -3.74 -9.85
N ASN A 29 -12.68 -3.02 -9.14
CA ASN A 29 -13.41 -1.88 -9.69
C ASN A 29 -12.50 -0.64 -9.83
N ILE A 30 -11.42 -0.58 -9.05
CA ILE A 30 -10.45 0.51 -9.08
C ILE A 30 -9.18 0.09 -9.84
N TRP A 31 -8.70 -1.12 -9.56
CA TRP A 31 -7.44 -1.64 -10.07
C TRP A 31 -7.69 -2.78 -11.06
N PRO A 32 -7.62 -2.55 -12.38
CA PRO A 32 -7.61 -3.64 -13.35
C PRO A 32 -6.39 -4.54 -13.13
N ASN A 33 -6.55 -5.85 -13.35
CA ASN A 33 -5.51 -6.86 -13.15
C ASN A 33 -4.82 -6.70 -11.78
N THR A 34 -5.61 -6.82 -10.70
CA THR A 34 -5.20 -6.57 -9.30
C THR A 34 -3.99 -7.41 -8.87
N HIS A 35 -3.89 -8.64 -9.37
CA HIS A 35 -2.84 -9.60 -9.01
C HIS A 35 -1.60 -9.52 -9.92
N GLU A 36 -1.57 -8.60 -10.90
CA GLU A 36 -0.40 -8.37 -11.75
C GLU A 36 0.47 -7.24 -11.18
N PHE A 37 1.76 -7.53 -10.95
CA PHE A 37 2.76 -6.49 -10.68
C PHE A 37 2.98 -5.63 -11.94
N LYS A 38 2.33 -4.47 -12.00
CA LYS A 38 2.32 -3.59 -13.18
C LYS A 38 2.56 -2.13 -12.78
N PRO A 39 3.83 -1.71 -12.59
CA PRO A 39 4.18 -0.34 -12.19
C PRO A 39 3.70 0.73 -13.17
N GLU A 40 3.58 0.40 -14.46
CA GLU A 40 3.21 1.32 -15.54
C GLU A 40 1.82 1.94 -15.35
N ARG A 41 0.95 1.32 -14.53
CA ARG A 41 -0.36 1.90 -14.19
C ARG A 41 -0.23 3.27 -13.52
N PHE A 42 0.82 3.47 -12.73
CA PHE A 42 1.12 4.75 -12.06
C PHE A 42 1.80 5.78 -12.98
N LEU A 43 2.10 5.41 -14.22
CA LEU A 43 2.56 6.33 -15.26
C LEU A 43 1.46 6.70 -16.25
N THR A 44 0.32 6.01 -16.20
CA THR A 44 -0.75 6.08 -17.21
C THR A 44 -2.11 6.33 -16.58
N THR A 45 -2.85 5.27 -16.26
CA THR A 45 -4.25 5.33 -15.82
C THR A 45 -4.43 5.88 -14.40
N HIS A 46 -3.41 5.76 -13.56
CA HIS A 46 -3.43 6.17 -12.14
C HIS A 46 -2.28 7.13 -11.81
N LYS A 47 -1.88 7.97 -12.78
CA LYS A 47 -0.75 8.91 -12.65
C LYS A 47 -0.89 9.91 -11.49
N ASP A 48 -2.13 10.24 -11.13
CA ASP A 48 -2.44 11.25 -10.11
C ASP A 48 -2.60 10.64 -8.71
N VAL A 49 -2.63 9.30 -8.61
CA VAL A 49 -2.72 8.60 -7.33
C VAL A 49 -1.39 8.71 -6.59
N ASP A 50 -1.45 9.20 -5.35
CA ASP A 50 -0.32 9.25 -4.44
C ASP A 50 -0.56 8.39 -3.18
N VAL A 51 0.51 8.17 -2.41
CA VAL A 51 0.46 7.40 -1.16
C VAL A 51 0.38 8.30 0.08
N LYS A 52 0.06 9.59 -0.09
CA LYS A 52 0.04 10.61 0.99
C LYS A 52 -1.26 10.60 1.79
N GLY A 53 -2.11 9.60 1.54
CA GLY A 53 -3.33 9.32 2.29
C GLY A 53 -4.54 10.16 1.94
N ASN A 54 -4.49 10.92 0.84
CA ASN A 54 -5.65 11.60 0.27
C ASN A 54 -6.34 10.77 -0.83
N HIS A 55 -5.62 9.81 -1.41
CA HIS A 55 -6.14 8.83 -2.36
C HIS A 55 -6.47 7.54 -1.61
N PHE A 56 -7.74 7.35 -1.27
CA PHE A 56 -8.17 6.25 -0.40
C PHE A 56 -8.01 4.87 -1.06
N GLU A 57 -7.97 4.82 -2.39
CA GLU A 57 -7.66 3.62 -3.17
C GLU A 57 -6.25 3.07 -2.90
N LEU A 58 -5.30 3.90 -2.44
CA LEU A 58 -3.92 3.52 -2.16
C LEU A 58 -3.37 4.17 -0.88
N ILE A 59 -3.65 3.55 0.26
CA ILE A 59 -3.24 4.01 1.60
C ILE A 59 -2.23 3.09 2.33
N PRO A 60 -1.03 2.79 1.78
CA PRO A 60 -0.05 1.91 2.42
C PRO A 60 0.48 2.46 3.75
N PHE A 61 0.39 3.78 3.97
CA PHE A 61 0.77 4.47 5.21
C PHE A 61 -0.44 4.84 6.07
N GLY A 62 -1.63 4.34 5.75
CA GLY A 62 -2.89 4.74 6.36
C GLY A 62 -3.33 6.15 5.95
N SER A 63 -4.32 6.70 6.68
CA SER A 63 -4.84 8.05 6.45
C SER A 63 -5.29 8.74 7.74
N GLY A 64 -5.45 10.06 7.68
CA GLY A 64 -5.95 10.90 8.75
C GLY A 64 -5.06 10.94 9.99
N ARG A 65 -5.68 11.09 11.17
CA ARG A 65 -4.99 11.36 12.45
C ARG A 65 -4.03 10.26 12.92
N ARG A 66 -4.09 9.06 12.33
CA ARG A 66 -3.26 7.90 12.70
C ARG A 66 -2.39 7.42 11.54
N MET A 67 -2.23 8.25 10.50
CA MET A 67 -1.30 7.99 9.41
C MET A 67 0.13 7.81 9.93
N CYS A 68 0.90 6.97 9.25
CA CYS A 68 2.31 6.73 9.57
C CYS A 68 3.09 8.05 9.62
N PRO A 69 3.71 8.40 10.77
CA PRO A 69 4.52 9.61 10.87
C PRO A 69 5.82 9.53 10.07
N GLY A 70 6.24 8.32 9.65
CA GLY A 70 7.45 8.07 8.89
C GLY A 70 7.32 8.24 7.36
N ILE A 71 6.13 8.57 6.84
CA ILE A 71 5.89 8.63 5.39
C ILE A 71 6.91 9.51 4.65
N SER A 72 7.18 10.71 5.15
CA SER A 72 8.12 11.64 4.52
C SER A 72 9.52 11.07 4.44
N LEU A 73 9.97 10.32 5.46
CA LEU A 73 11.26 9.65 5.45
C LEU A 73 11.26 8.52 4.42
N THR A 74 10.24 7.65 4.43
CA THR A 74 10.14 6.51 3.52
C THR A 74 10.12 6.96 2.06
N LEU A 75 9.40 8.03 1.73
CA LEU A 75 9.32 8.59 0.38
C LEU A 75 10.65 9.15 -0.14
N GLN A 76 11.61 9.46 0.74
CA GLN A 76 12.95 9.86 0.33
C GLN A 76 13.90 8.66 0.30
N VAL A 77 13.87 7.83 1.35
CA VAL A 77 14.84 6.75 1.55
C VAL A 77 14.63 5.60 0.56
N VAL A 78 13.38 5.16 0.32
CA VAL A 78 13.15 3.98 -0.53
C VAL A 78 13.60 4.22 -1.97
N PRO A 79 13.21 5.32 -2.66
CA PRO A 79 13.71 5.59 -4.00
C PRO A 79 15.23 5.76 -4.03
N PHE A 80 15.82 6.41 -3.02
CA PHE A 80 17.26 6.59 -2.92
C PHE A 80 18.02 5.26 -2.83
N VAL A 81 17.61 4.37 -1.92
CA VAL A 81 18.24 3.05 -1.75
C VAL A 81 18.11 2.23 -3.02
N ILE A 82 16.92 2.20 -3.65
CA ILE A 82 16.72 1.49 -4.91
C ILE A 82 17.62 2.07 -6.01
N ALA A 83 17.71 3.39 -6.15
CA ALA A 83 18.56 4.04 -7.15
C ALA A 83 20.04 3.70 -6.96
N VAL A 84 20.55 3.73 -5.73
CA VAL A 84 21.94 3.38 -5.41
C VAL A 84 22.23 1.92 -5.75
N LEU A 85 21.32 1.00 -5.40
CA LEU A 85 21.48 -0.42 -5.72
C LEU A 85 21.50 -0.67 -7.23
N LEU A 86 20.58 -0.06 -7.97
CA LEU A 86 20.49 -0.22 -9.43
C LEU A 86 21.64 0.48 -10.18
N GLN A 87 22.20 1.54 -9.62
CA GLN A 87 23.38 2.20 -10.18
C GLN A 87 24.64 1.34 -9.98
N GLY A 88 24.81 0.76 -8.79
CA GLY A 88 26.03 0.04 -8.41
C GLY A 88 26.06 -1.42 -8.86
N PHE A 89 24.90 -2.04 -9.08
CA PHE A 89 24.80 -3.49 -9.27
C PHE A 89 23.83 -3.86 -10.39
N ASN A 90 24.13 -4.98 -11.06
CA ASN A 90 23.18 -5.67 -11.93
C ASN A 90 22.60 -6.87 -11.16
N ILE A 91 21.40 -6.70 -10.61
CA ILE A 91 20.74 -7.72 -9.78
C ILE A 91 20.16 -8.81 -10.68
N LYS A 92 20.55 -10.06 -10.44
CA LYS A 92 20.06 -11.24 -11.16
C LYS A 92 19.72 -12.36 -10.19
N ARG A 93 18.82 -13.24 -10.60
CA ARG A 93 18.54 -14.47 -9.85
C ARG A 93 19.75 -15.41 -9.91
N PRO A 94 20.05 -16.14 -8.83
CA PRO A 94 21.14 -17.11 -8.79
C PRO A 94 20.84 -18.37 -9.61
N SER A 95 19.57 -18.70 -9.80
CA SER A 95 19.09 -19.85 -10.57
C SER A 95 17.72 -19.56 -11.21
N ASP A 96 17.26 -20.48 -12.05
CA ASP A 96 15.91 -20.47 -12.63
C ASP A 96 14.89 -21.23 -11.78
N GLU A 97 15.27 -21.64 -10.57
CA GLU A 97 14.34 -22.26 -9.64
C GLU A 97 13.23 -21.26 -9.26
N PRO A 98 11.98 -21.74 -9.09
CA PRO A 98 10.89 -20.88 -8.64
C PRO A 98 11.21 -20.25 -7.28
N ILE A 99 11.03 -18.93 -7.20
CA ILE A 99 11.08 -18.19 -5.94
C ILE A 99 9.66 -18.11 -5.42
N ASP A 100 9.44 -18.56 -4.18
CA ASP A 100 8.15 -18.39 -3.52
C ASP A 100 7.93 -16.90 -3.21
N MET A 101 6.86 -16.35 -3.80
CA MET A 101 6.43 -14.96 -3.63
C MET A 101 5.08 -14.88 -2.89
N SER A 102 4.67 -15.96 -2.21
CA SER A 102 3.45 -15.96 -1.42
C SER A 102 3.58 -15.06 -0.19
N GLU A 103 2.52 -14.31 0.10
CA GLU A 103 2.45 -13.42 1.24
C GLU A 103 2.35 -14.24 2.55
N ILE A 104 3.03 -13.76 3.59
CA ILE A 104 2.85 -14.29 4.95
C ILE A 104 1.97 -13.32 5.72
N PHE A 105 0.85 -13.81 6.23
CA PHE A 105 -0.08 -12.99 7.02
C PHE A 105 0.62 -12.40 8.25
N GLY A 106 0.60 -11.07 8.36
CA GLY A 106 1.26 -10.35 9.44
C GLY A 106 0.85 -8.88 9.52
N LEU A 107 1.48 -8.15 10.44
CA LEU A 107 1.29 -6.70 10.58
C LEU A 107 1.89 -5.93 9.41
N THR A 108 2.97 -6.47 8.84
CA THR A 108 3.60 -5.96 7.62
C THR A 108 2.97 -6.68 6.43
N VAL A 109 2.57 -5.91 5.43
CA VAL A 109 2.24 -6.45 4.11
C VAL A 109 3.59 -6.70 3.42
N LEU A 110 4.09 -7.93 3.53
CA LEU A 110 5.32 -8.44 2.90
C LEU A 110 4.96 -9.45 1.82
#